data_AF-X7EJ73-F1
#
_entry.id   AF-X7EJ73-F1
#
_cell.length_a   1.000
_cell.length_b   1.000
_cell.length_c   1.000
_cell.angle_alpha   90.00
_cell.angle_beta   90.00
_cell.angle_gamma   90.00
#
_symmetry.space_group_name_H-M   'P 1'
#
loop_
_entity.id
_entity.type
_entity.pdbx_description
1 polymer ?
#
loop_
_entity_poly.entity_id
_entity_poly.type
_entity_poly.pdbx_seq_one_letter_code
_entity_poly.pdbx_strand_id
1 'polypeptide(L)'
;MSDIERLEDEIDALEASFGGAAGMAAGFNREMERIRAGLDASSAGARRFEGTMGRGVRRAIDGVVLDGVKLSDALHSVAQSMIDASWRAAVKPVADQVGGFISRSVGAVFGGVGAFASGGAFAQGRVQPFANGGVISGGVAREGAFTRGRVMPFATGGIVTQPTTFPMRGGTGLMGEAGPEAIMPLTRTPDGKLGVRAEGGSAPTLNVTINVSTPDVQGFRRSQSQIAAQMGRALARGGRNR
;
A
#
# COMPACT_ATOMS: atom_id res chain seq x y z
N MET A 1 55.14 -7.48 -43.59
CA MET A 1 54.16 -7.59 -42.50
C MET A 1 54.05 -6.19 -41.95
N SER A 2 52.96 -5.55 -42.33
CA SER A 2 52.89 -4.11 -42.60
C SER A 2 52.31 -3.34 -41.43
N ASP A 3 52.76 -2.09 -41.22
CA ASP A 3 52.28 -1.20 -40.16
C ASP A 3 50.75 -1.03 -40.11
N ILE A 4 50.07 -1.36 -41.22
CA ILE A 4 48.61 -1.37 -41.36
C ILE A 4 47.96 -2.47 -40.50
N GLU A 5 48.53 -3.68 -40.47
CA GLU A 5 47.99 -4.80 -39.68
C GLU A 5 48.06 -4.48 -38.17
N ARG A 6 49.16 -3.85 -37.71
CA ARG A 6 49.30 -3.40 -36.32
C ARG A 6 48.30 -2.31 -35.95
N LEU A 7 47.99 -1.40 -36.88
CA LEU A 7 47.02 -0.33 -36.66
C LEU A 7 45.59 -0.89 -36.55
N GLU A 8 45.25 -1.89 -37.35
CA GLU A 8 43.96 -2.59 -37.28
C GLU A 8 43.79 -3.31 -35.94
N ASP A 9 44.81 -4.06 -35.48
CA ASP A 9 44.79 -4.72 -34.16
C ASP A 9 44.62 -3.72 -32.99
N GLU A 10 45.27 -2.54 -33.07
CA GLU A 10 45.15 -1.47 -32.08
C GLU A 10 43.74 -0.85 -32.07
N ILE A 11 43.11 -0.70 -33.25
CA ILE A 11 41.74 -0.19 -33.38
C ILE A 11 40.73 -1.18 -32.80
N ASP A 12 40.86 -2.47 -33.10
CA ASP A 12 39.98 -3.51 -32.57
C ASP A 12 40.07 -3.61 -31.04
N ALA A 13 41.28 -3.52 -30.48
CA ALA A 13 41.49 -3.49 -29.04
C ALA A 13 40.86 -2.23 -28.39
N LEU A 14 40.92 -1.09 -29.08
CA LEU A 14 40.32 0.16 -28.62
C LEU A 14 38.78 0.10 -28.69
N GLU A 15 38.20 -0.49 -29.73
CA GLU A 15 36.76 -0.70 -29.87
C GLU A 15 36.22 -1.61 -28.76
N ALA A 16 36.92 -2.70 -28.45
CA ALA A 16 36.57 -3.58 -27.34
C ALA A 16 36.62 -2.86 -25.97
N SER A 17 37.63 -2.01 -25.76
CA SER A 17 37.75 -1.17 -24.56
C SER A 17 36.59 -0.16 -24.46
N PHE A 18 36.25 0.51 -25.56
CA PHE A 18 35.12 1.44 -25.61
C PHE A 18 33.78 0.75 -25.39
N GLY A 19 33.58 -0.45 -25.93
CA GLY A 19 32.41 -1.28 -25.68
C GLY A 19 32.28 -1.66 -24.20
N GLY A 20 33.38 -2.04 -23.56
CA GLY A 20 33.45 -2.30 -22.12
C GLY A 20 33.12 -1.06 -21.28
N ALA A 21 33.68 0.10 -21.63
CA ALA A 21 33.41 1.37 -20.97
C ALA A 21 31.94 1.81 -21.10
N ALA A 22 31.34 1.65 -22.29
CA ALA A 22 29.93 1.93 -22.52
C ALA A 22 29.01 1.01 -21.68
N GLY A 23 29.37 -0.28 -21.56
CA GLY A 23 28.67 -1.23 -20.69
C GLY A 23 28.73 -0.85 -19.21
N MET A 24 29.91 -0.43 -18.73
CA MET A 24 30.08 0.05 -17.36
C MET A 24 29.29 1.34 -17.09
N ALA A 25 29.28 2.29 -18.04
CA ALA A 25 28.50 3.53 -17.94
C ALA A 25 26.99 3.26 -17.87
N ALA A 26 26.48 2.32 -18.67
CA ALA A 26 25.08 1.89 -18.61
C ALA A 26 24.75 1.20 -17.27
N GLY A 27 25.67 0.42 -16.73
CA GLY A 27 25.56 -0.17 -15.39
C GLY A 27 25.48 0.89 -14.29
N PHE A 28 26.37 1.86 -14.33
CA PHE A 28 26.40 2.98 -13.39
C PHE A 28 25.11 3.82 -13.44
N ASN A 29 24.59 4.10 -14.64
CA ASN A 29 23.33 4.85 -14.75
C ASN A 29 22.15 4.12 -14.08
N ARG A 30 22.07 2.79 -14.26
CA ARG A 30 21.05 1.97 -13.57
C ARG A 30 21.22 2.00 -12.05
N GLU A 31 22.44 2.03 -11.55
CA GLU A 31 22.69 2.14 -10.11
C GLU A 31 22.32 3.54 -9.58
N MET A 32 22.63 4.59 -10.33
CA MET A 32 22.22 5.96 -10.00
C MET A 32 20.70 6.12 -9.98
N GLU A 33 19.97 5.46 -10.87
CA GLU A 33 18.51 5.42 -10.85
C GLU A 33 17.96 4.72 -9.60
N ARG A 34 18.57 3.60 -9.18
CA ARG A 34 18.22 2.92 -7.92
C ARG A 34 18.51 3.78 -6.69
N ILE A 35 19.66 4.45 -6.67
CA ILE A 35 20.02 5.38 -5.58
C ILE A 35 19.00 6.52 -5.51
N ARG A 36 18.63 7.14 -6.64
CA ARG A 36 17.61 8.19 -6.69
C ARG A 36 16.26 7.70 -6.18
N ALA A 37 15.81 6.53 -6.60
CA ALA A 37 14.57 5.92 -6.11
C ALA A 37 14.61 5.67 -4.58
N GLY A 38 15.76 5.23 -4.05
CA GLY A 38 15.96 5.07 -2.61
C GLY A 38 15.93 6.39 -1.84
N LEU A 39 16.55 7.44 -2.39
CA LEU A 39 16.53 8.79 -1.81
C LEU A 39 15.11 9.39 -1.81
N ASP A 40 14.35 9.19 -2.89
CA ASP A 40 12.96 9.63 -2.96
C ASP A 40 12.09 8.91 -1.92
N ALA A 41 12.23 7.59 -1.79
CA ALA A 41 11.54 6.80 -0.77
C ALA A 41 11.91 7.24 0.66
N SER A 42 13.20 7.51 0.90
CA SER A 42 13.70 8.02 2.18
C SER A 42 13.12 9.40 2.50
N SER A 43 13.09 10.31 1.52
CA SER A 43 12.52 11.65 1.68
C SER A 43 11.01 11.60 1.99
N ALA A 44 10.27 10.69 1.35
CA ALA A 44 8.87 10.44 1.63
C ALA A 44 8.68 9.86 3.04
N GLY A 45 9.58 8.99 3.49
CA GLY A 45 9.63 8.46 4.86
C GLY A 45 9.86 9.57 5.89
N ALA A 46 10.82 10.46 5.64
CA ALA A 46 11.14 11.60 6.50
C ALA A 46 9.94 12.54 6.68
N ARG A 47 9.23 12.89 5.59
CA ARG A 47 8.02 13.73 5.65
C ARG A 47 6.88 13.08 6.43
N ARG A 48 6.72 11.76 6.31
CA ARG A 48 5.72 11.01 7.10
C ARG A 48 6.10 11.01 8.58
N PHE A 49 7.37 10.75 8.87
CA PHE A 49 7.90 10.76 10.23
C PHE A 49 7.68 12.13 10.89
N GLU A 50 8.03 13.22 10.21
CA GLU A 50 7.80 14.60 10.66
C GLU A 50 6.33 14.83 11.00
N GLY A 51 5.41 14.44 10.11
CA GLY A 51 3.98 14.55 10.36
C GLY A 51 3.50 13.72 11.55
N THR A 52 4.01 12.49 11.72
CA THR A 52 3.64 11.63 12.86
C THR A 52 4.22 12.15 14.17
N MET A 53 5.46 12.65 14.15
CA MET A 53 6.13 13.21 15.32
C MET A 53 5.47 14.52 15.74
N GLY A 54 5.15 15.40 14.79
CA GLY A 54 4.44 16.65 15.07
C GLY A 54 3.05 16.42 15.66
N ARG A 55 2.29 15.44 15.15
CA ARG A 55 1.00 15.06 15.74
C ARG A 55 1.15 14.40 17.11
N GLY A 56 2.16 13.55 17.30
CA GLY A 56 2.43 12.89 18.58
C GLY A 56 2.83 13.89 19.66
N VAL A 57 3.75 14.80 19.36
CA VAL A 57 4.18 15.88 20.27
C VAL A 57 3.02 16.81 20.60
N ARG A 58 2.23 17.22 19.61
CA ARG A 58 1.06 18.06 19.85
C ARG A 58 0.04 17.36 20.76
N ARG A 59 -0.24 16.07 20.52
CA ARG A 59 -1.15 15.27 21.35
C ARG A 59 -0.63 15.08 22.78
N ALA A 60 0.67 14.91 22.95
CA ALA A 60 1.31 14.83 24.27
C ALA A 60 1.18 16.16 25.04
N ILE A 61 1.39 17.29 24.37
CA ILE A 61 1.25 18.63 24.96
C ILE A 61 -0.22 18.92 25.30
N ASP A 62 -1.13 18.68 24.35
CA ASP A 62 -2.57 18.87 24.55
C ASP A 62 -3.07 18.00 25.71
N GLY A 63 -2.62 16.74 25.82
CA GLY A 63 -2.98 15.88 26.95
C GLY A 63 -2.49 16.38 28.31
N VAL A 64 -1.26 16.90 28.39
CA VAL A 64 -0.72 17.41 29.66
C VAL A 64 -1.40 18.72 30.06
N VAL A 65 -1.68 19.61 29.09
CA VAL A 65 -2.23 20.94 29.33
C VAL A 65 -3.75 20.93 29.50
N LEU A 66 -4.46 20.17 28.68
CA LEU A 66 -5.94 20.17 28.62
C LEU A 66 -6.55 19.00 29.38
N ASP A 67 -5.94 17.82 29.33
CA ASP A 67 -6.51 16.59 29.91
C ASP A 67 -5.93 16.24 31.29
N GLY A 68 -4.95 17.00 31.78
CA GLY A 68 -4.33 16.81 33.09
C GLY A 68 -3.57 15.49 33.25
N VAL A 69 -3.19 14.83 32.15
CA VAL A 69 -2.38 13.61 32.23
C VAL A 69 -0.98 13.93 32.75
N LYS A 70 -0.37 12.98 33.46
CA LYS A 70 0.99 13.18 33.99
C LYS A 70 1.97 13.33 32.84
N LEU A 71 2.85 14.33 32.94
CA LEU A 71 3.95 14.53 32.00
C LEU A 71 4.80 13.26 31.81
N SER A 72 4.92 12.44 32.86
CA SER A 72 5.59 11.12 32.78
C SER A 72 5.01 10.20 31.72
N ASP A 73 3.68 10.15 31.61
CA ASP A 73 2.96 9.23 30.73
C ASP A 73 3.03 9.73 29.28
N ALA A 74 2.96 11.05 29.09
CA ALA A 74 3.21 11.71 27.83
C ALA A 74 4.64 11.46 27.32
N LEU A 75 5.65 11.63 28.19
CA LEU A 75 7.05 11.33 27.85
C LEU A 75 7.27 9.84 27.57
N HIS A 76 6.58 8.94 28.28
CA HIS A 76 6.64 7.50 28.03
C HIS A 76 6.12 7.14 26.63
N SER A 77 5.03 7.77 26.20
CA SER A 77 4.45 7.56 24.86
C SER A 77 5.37 8.04 23.73
N VAL A 78 6.07 9.16 23.94
CA VAL A 78 7.06 9.68 23.00
C VAL A 78 8.28 8.74 22.95
N ALA A 79 8.74 8.27 24.10
CA ALA A 79 9.84 7.31 24.19
C ALA A 79 9.52 5.99 23.47
N GLN A 80 8.33 5.42 23.69
CA GLN A 80 7.88 4.21 22.97
C GLN A 80 7.80 4.44 21.46
N SER A 81 7.31 5.61 21.04
CA SER A 81 7.24 5.97 19.61
C SER A 81 8.62 6.08 18.96
N MET A 82 9.62 6.60 19.69
CA MET A 82 11.01 6.67 19.23
C MET A 82 11.67 5.28 19.15
N ILE A 83 11.44 4.42 20.14
CA ILE A 83 11.93 3.04 20.16
C ILE A 83 11.36 2.27 18.96
N ASP A 84 10.05 2.36 18.75
CA ASP A 84 9.35 1.75 17.61
C ASP A 84 9.85 2.25 16.26
N ALA A 85 10.07 3.56 16.11
CA ALA A 85 10.57 4.15 14.87
C ALA A 85 12.00 3.71 14.57
N SER A 86 12.87 3.71 15.58
CA SER A 86 14.26 3.26 15.46
C SER A 86 14.36 1.77 15.13
N TRP A 87 13.55 0.93 15.80
CA TRP A 87 13.47 -0.51 15.54
C TRP A 87 13.01 -0.80 14.11
N ARG A 88 11.93 -0.15 13.65
CA ARG A 88 11.45 -0.33 12.28
C ARG A 88 12.48 0.15 11.26
N ALA A 89 13.15 1.28 11.49
CA ALA A 89 14.19 1.78 10.58
C ALA A 89 15.37 0.80 10.47
N ALA A 90 15.76 0.15 11.57
CA ALA A 90 16.87 -0.80 11.59
C ALA A 90 16.51 -2.20 11.04
N VAL A 91 15.30 -2.69 11.33
CA VAL A 91 14.92 -4.09 11.05
C VAL A 91 14.18 -4.25 9.72
N LYS A 92 13.42 -3.25 9.29
CA LYS A 92 12.61 -3.32 8.07
C LYS A 92 13.43 -3.64 6.81
N PRO A 93 14.64 -3.11 6.58
CA PRO A 93 15.43 -3.43 5.39
C PRO A 93 15.83 -4.91 5.33
N VAL A 94 16.18 -5.49 6.48
CA VAL A 94 16.56 -6.92 6.59
C VAL A 94 15.33 -7.80 6.43
N ALA A 95 14.22 -7.45 7.06
CA ALA A 95 12.95 -8.18 6.92
C ALA A 95 12.45 -8.18 5.46
N ASP A 96 12.55 -7.05 4.75
CA ASP A 96 12.12 -6.92 3.35
C ASP A 96 13.08 -7.69 2.41
N GLN A 97 14.39 -7.72 2.69
CA GLN A 97 15.37 -8.52 1.92
C GLN A 97 15.20 -10.03 2.15
N VAL A 98 15.03 -10.47 3.40
CA VAL A 98 14.81 -11.88 3.74
C VAL A 98 13.45 -12.36 3.23
N GLY A 99 12.40 -11.58 3.39
CA GLY A 99 11.07 -11.88 2.86
C GLY A 99 11.06 -11.96 1.33
N GLY A 100 11.78 -11.06 0.66
CA GLY A 100 11.97 -11.09 -0.78
C GLY A 100 12.81 -12.27 -1.27
N PHE A 101 13.80 -12.73 -0.50
CA PHE A 101 14.62 -13.90 -0.84
C PHE A 101 13.86 -15.21 -0.63
N ILE A 102 13.15 -15.36 0.49
CA ILE A 102 12.31 -16.54 0.79
C ILE A 102 11.17 -16.67 -0.21
N SER A 103 10.49 -15.56 -0.56
CA SER A 103 9.40 -15.61 -1.54
C SER A 103 9.88 -15.98 -2.94
N ARG A 104 11.10 -15.55 -3.33
CA ARG A 104 11.70 -15.89 -4.61
C ARG A 104 12.27 -17.31 -4.64
N SER A 105 12.80 -17.82 -3.54
CA SER A 105 13.32 -19.20 -3.45
C SER A 105 12.19 -20.23 -3.32
N VAL A 106 11.14 -19.94 -2.54
CA VAL A 106 9.93 -20.77 -2.49
C VAL A 106 9.21 -20.71 -3.84
N GLY A 107 9.13 -19.55 -4.51
CA GLY A 107 8.59 -19.45 -5.87
C GLY A 107 9.39 -20.24 -6.91
N ALA A 108 10.72 -20.33 -6.78
CA ALA A 108 11.58 -21.12 -7.68
C ALA A 108 11.49 -22.63 -7.42
N VAL A 109 11.29 -23.06 -6.17
CA VAL A 109 11.11 -24.48 -5.79
C VAL A 109 9.68 -24.96 -6.06
N PHE A 110 8.66 -24.11 -5.88
CA PHE A 110 7.26 -24.44 -6.17
C PHE A 110 6.87 -24.19 -7.64
N GLY A 111 7.65 -23.43 -8.42
CA GLY A 111 7.45 -23.24 -9.86
C GLY A 111 7.74 -24.47 -10.73
N GLY A 112 8.35 -25.52 -10.16
CA GLY A 112 8.61 -26.80 -10.83
C GLY A 112 7.71 -27.97 -10.40
N VAL A 113 6.80 -27.76 -9.44
CA VAL A 113 5.88 -28.81 -8.91
C VAL A 113 4.44 -28.33 -9.08
N GLY A 114 4.04 -28.12 -10.33
CA GLY A 114 2.73 -27.59 -10.73
C GLY A 114 1.53 -28.53 -10.56
N ALA A 115 1.51 -29.44 -9.58
CA ALA A 115 0.44 -30.45 -9.48
C ALA A 115 -0.16 -30.70 -8.09
N PHE A 116 0.21 -29.94 -7.05
CA PHE A 116 -0.35 -30.15 -5.70
C PHE A 116 -0.93 -28.88 -5.03
N ALA A 117 -0.89 -27.72 -5.69
CA ALA A 117 -1.50 -26.49 -5.19
C ALA A 117 -2.95 -26.27 -5.71
N SER A 118 -3.44 -27.11 -6.63
CA SER A 118 -4.83 -27.07 -7.09
C SER A 118 -5.44 -28.48 -7.14
N GLY A 119 -6.35 -28.74 -6.19
CA GLY A 119 -7.37 -29.79 -6.21
C GLY A 119 -7.18 -31.01 -7.11
N GLY A 120 -6.41 -32.00 -6.64
CA GLY A 120 -6.47 -33.37 -7.13
C GLY A 120 -7.37 -34.21 -6.22
N ALA A 121 -8.68 -34.19 -6.48
CA ALA A 121 -9.63 -35.05 -5.82
C ALA A 121 -9.48 -36.49 -6.38
N PHE A 122 -9.21 -37.44 -5.49
CA PHE A 122 -9.36 -38.89 -5.67
C PHE A 122 -8.60 -39.56 -6.83
N ALA A 123 -7.53 -40.27 -6.49
CA ALA A 123 -7.20 -41.51 -7.17
C ALA A 123 -6.94 -42.61 -6.12
N GLN A 124 -7.93 -43.50 -5.99
CA GLN A 124 -7.74 -44.89 -5.55
C GLN A 124 -7.77 -45.20 -4.03
N GLY A 125 -8.89 -44.87 -3.39
CA GLY A 125 -9.66 -45.90 -2.69
C GLY A 125 -9.14 -46.54 -1.39
N ARG A 126 -8.21 -45.93 -0.64
CA ARG A 126 -7.97 -46.34 0.77
C ARG A 126 -7.61 -45.17 1.67
N VAL A 127 -8.34 -45.06 2.78
CA VAL A 127 -8.01 -44.24 3.95
C VAL A 127 -6.81 -44.89 4.64
N GLN A 128 -5.80 -44.10 5.01
CA GLN A 128 -5.05 -44.42 6.21
C GLN A 128 -5.18 -43.27 7.21
N PRO A 129 -5.77 -43.53 8.38
CA PRO A 129 -5.63 -42.66 9.54
C PRO A 129 -4.33 -43.04 10.25
N PHE A 130 -3.49 -42.06 10.51
CA PHE A 130 -2.38 -42.17 11.45
C PHE A 130 -2.15 -40.78 12.02
N ALA A 131 -1.97 -40.55 13.31
CA ALA A 131 -2.26 -41.28 14.52
C ALA A 131 -2.19 -40.20 15.62
N ASN A 132 -3.11 -40.23 16.57
CA ASN A 132 -3.07 -39.64 17.91
C ASN A 132 -2.14 -38.44 18.21
N GLY A 133 -2.78 -37.33 18.61
CA GLY A 133 -2.33 -36.59 19.80
C GLY A 133 -2.27 -35.08 19.62
N GLY A 134 -3.28 -34.36 20.10
CA GLY A 134 -3.17 -32.90 20.23
C GLY A 134 -4.52 -32.21 20.40
N VAL A 135 -5.01 -32.21 21.64
CA VAL A 135 -6.13 -31.41 22.12
C VAL A 135 -5.99 -29.94 21.72
N ILE A 136 -6.99 -29.39 21.04
CA ILE A 136 -7.35 -27.98 21.22
C ILE A 136 -8.78 -27.96 21.74
N SER A 137 -8.88 -28.04 23.06
CA SER A 137 -10.04 -27.53 23.78
C SER A 137 -10.23 -26.05 23.43
N GLY A 138 -11.46 -25.70 23.11
CA GLY A 138 -11.94 -24.33 23.21
C GLY A 138 -12.72 -23.83 22.00
N GLY A 139 -13.85 -24.47 21.69
CA GLY A 139 -14.77 -23.92 20.69
C GLY A 139 -15.77 -24.92 20.15
N VAL A 140 -16.55 -25.51 21.03
CA VAL A 140 -17.72 -26.32 20.69
C VAL A 140 -18.69 -25.56 19.77
N ALA A 141 -18.68 -25.86 18.47
CA ALA A 141 -19.91 -25.78 17.67
C ALA A 141 -20.73 -27.05 17.94
N ARG A 142 -21.15 -27.22 19.19
CA ARG A 142 -22.06 -28.29 19.59
C ARG A 142 -23.45 -27.68 19.67
N GLU A 143 -24.37 -28.36 19.00
CA GLU A 143 -25.84 -28.27 19.11
C GLU A 143 -26.56 -27.40 18.06
N GLY A 144 -27.25 -28.10 17.13
CA GLY A 144 -28.63 -27.70 16.83
C GLY A 144 -29.08 -27.50 15.39
N ALA A 145 -28.37 -27.98 14.35
CA ALA A 145 -28.84 -27.73 12.97
C ALA A 145 -29.93 -28.68 12.45
N PHE A 146 -30.29 -29.76 13.16
CA PHE A 146 -31.33 -30.68 12.68
C PHE A 146 -32.18 -31.26 13.81
N THR A 147 -33.42 -30.78 13.93
CA THR A 147 -34.48 -31.53 14.62
C THR A 147 -35.66 -31.68 13.66
N ARG A 148 -35.81 -32.88 13.09
CA ARG A 148 -36.99 -33.39 12.36
C ARG A 148 -37.45 -32.61 11.12
N GLY A 149 -36.57 -32.45 10.13
CA GLY A 149 -37.00 -32.27 8.74
C GLY A 149 -37.75 -30.99 8.38
N ARG A 150 -37.66 -29.93 9.19
CA ARG A 150 -38.16 -28.60 8.84
C ARG A 150 -37.02 -27.58 8.95
N VAL A 151 -36.85 -26.77 7.91
CA VAL A 151 -35.86 -25.68 7.86
C VAL A 151 -36.22 -24.65 8.92
N MET A 152 -35.32 -24.42 9.86
CA MET A 152 -35.43 -23.29 10.80
C MET A 152 -35.17 -22.00 10.01
N PRO A 153 -36.11 -21.05 9.92
CA PRO A 153 -35.81 -19.75 9.33
C PRO A 153 -34.77 -19.05 10.18
N PHE A 154 -33.75 -18.49 9.53
CA PHE A 154 -32.74 -17.59 10.09
C PHE A 154 -33.39 -16.23 10.40
N ALA A 155 -34.34 -16.24 11.34
CA ALA A 155 -35.17 -15.09 11.67
C ALA A 155 -34.82 -14.58 13.06
N THR A 156 -33.62 -14.04 13.19
CA THR A 156 -33.37 -12.90 14.09
C THR A 156 -32.33 -12.05 13.38
N GLY A 157 -32.80 -11.05 12.62
CA GLY A 157 -31.95 -10.25 11.73
C GLY A 157 -30.73 -9.70 12.48
N GLY A 158 -29.54 -10.13 12.05
CA GLY A 158 -28.25 -9.66 12.53
C GLY A 158 -27.40 -9.19 11.35
N ILE A 159 -26.55 -8.19 11.59
CA ILE A 159 -25.56 -7.69 10.62
C ILE A 159 -24.39 -8.68 10.59
N VAL A 160 -24.04 -9.19 9.41
CA VAL A 160 -22.97 -10.18 9.26
C VAL A 160 -21.67 -9.45 8.92
N THR A 161 -20.99 -9.01 9.98
CA THR A 161 -19.77 -8.19 9.90
C THR A 161 -18.53 -8.95 9.44
N GLN A 162 -18.60 -10.28 9.28
CA GLN A 162 -17.50 -11.14 8.85
C GLN A 162 -17.99 -12.25 7.91
N PRO A 163 -17.19 -12.66 6.90
CA PRO A 163 -17.55 -13.75 5.99
C PRO A 163 -17.89 -15.04 6.75
N THR A 164 -19.16 -15.40 6.74
CA THR A 164 -19.76 -16.54 7.45
C THR A 164 -20.23 -17.57 6.43
N THR A 165 -19.69 -18.77 6.49
CA THR A 165 -20.12 -19.87 5.61
C THR A 165 -21.33 -20.59 6.21
N PHE A 166 -22.27 -20.99 5.37
CA PHE A 166 -23.42 -21.79 5.78
C PHE A 166 -23.62 -22.98 4.84
N PRO A 167 -24.02 -24.15 5.35
CA PRO A 167 -24.20 -25.34 4.53
C PRO A 167 -25.45 -25.22 3.65
N MET A 168 -25.32 -25.53 2.36
CA MET A 168 -26.43 -25.67 1.41
C MET A 168 -26.44 -27.09 0.84
N ARG A 169 -27.60 -27.54 0.33
CA ARG A 169 -27.70 -28.86 -0.33
C ARG A 169 -26.90 -28.82 -1.64
N GLY A 170 -25.70 -29.40 -1.63
CA GLY A 170 -24.80 -29.44 -2.79
C GLY A 170 -23.65 -28.43 -2.77
N GLY A 171 -23.42 -27.70 -1.67
CA GLY A 171 -22.29 -26.78 -1.54
C GLY A 171 -22.32 -25.94 -0.26
N THR A 172 -21.38 -25.02 -0.11
CA THR A 172 -21.33 -24.04 0.98
C THR A 172 -21.65 -22.65 0.44
N GLY A 173 -22.67 -22.00 1.01
CA GLY A 173 -22.94 -20.59 0.79
C GLY A 173 -21.99 -19.74 1.63
N LEU A 174 -21.61 -18.56 1.13
CA LEU A 174 -20.82 -17.56 1.86
C LEU A 174 -21.68 -16.31 2.03
N MET A 175 -21.90 -15.88 3.27
CA MET A 175 -22.62 -14.66 3.63
C MET A 175 -21.62 -13.68 4.25
N GLY A 176 -21.53 -12.46 3.74
CA GLY A 176 -20.64 -11.44 4.27
C GLY A 176 -20.64 -10.20 3.41
N GLU A 177 -20.42 -9.05 4.03
CA GLU A 177 -20.42 -7.74 3.39
C GLU A 177 -19.06 -7.53 2.71
N ALA A 178 -19.06 -7.02 1.48
CA ALA A 178 -17.87 -6.95 0.61
C ALA A 178 -16.87 -5.83 1.00
N GLY A 179 -16.68 -5.59 2.30
CA GLY A 179 -15.76 -4.63 2.86
C GLY A 179 -16.43 -3.53 3.70
N PRO A 180 -15.65 -2.62 4.30
CA PRO A 180 -16.18 -1.54 5.13
C PRO A 180 -17.07 -0.58 4.34
N GLU A 181 -18.34 -0.47 4.71
CA GLU A 181 -19.27 0.52 4.15
C GLU A 181 -19.14 1.87 4.87
N ALA A 182 -19.16 2.96 4.10
CA ALA A 182 -19.16 4.30 4.67
C ALA A 182 -20.60 4.73 5.01
N ILE A 183 -20.86 5.11 6.27
CA ILE A 183 -22.13 5.74 6.66
C ILE A 183 -22.13 7.16 6.13
N MET A 184 -22.98 7.44 5.15
CA MET A 184 -23.15 8.77 4.57
C MET A 184 -24.37 9.46 5.19
N PRO A 185 -24.26 10.73 5.64
CA PRO A 185 -25.43 11.45 6.12
C PRO A 185 -26.39 11.69 4.95
N LEU A 186 -27.61 11.17 5.04
CA LEU A 186 -28.64 11.42 4.03
C LEU A 186 -29.50 12.60 4.46
N THR A 187 -29.85 13.46 3.50
CA THR A 187 -30.86 14.51 3.66
C THR A 187 -31.98 14.32 2.66
N ARG A 188 -33.18 14.66 3.07
CA ARG A 188 -34.31 14.72 2.15
C ARG A 188 -34.26 16.05 1.40
N THR A 189 -34.28 16.00 0.08
CA THR A 189 -34.40 17.21 -0.75
C THR A 189 -35.82 17.77 -0.65
N PRO A 190 -36.04 19.05 -0.98
CA PRO A 190 -37.39 19.64 -1.07
C PRO A 190 -38.34 18.86 -2.00
N ASP A 191 -37.79 18.17 -2.99
CA ASP A 191 -38.51 17.28 -3.92
C ASP A 191 -38.84 15.90 -3.32
N GLY A 192 -38.59 15.67 -2.04
CA GLY A 192 -38.89 14.44 -1.32
C GLY A 192 -37.91 13.28 -1.56
N LYS A 193 -36.93 13.45 -2.44
CA LYS A 193 -35.89 12.44 -2.73
C LYS A 193 -34.80 12.43 -1.65
N LEU A 194 -34.19 11.27 -1.43
CA LEU A 194 -33.03 11.17 -0.53
C LEU A 194 -31.75 11.51 -1.31
N GLY A 195 -30.98 12.46 -0.80
CA GLY A 195 -29.65 12.82 -1.29
C GLY A 195 -28.60 12.64 -0.20
N VAL A 196 -27.32 12.62 -0.59
CA VAL A 196 -26.20 12.58 0.36
C VAL A 196 -25.83 14.01 0.75
N ARG A 197 -25.80 14.30 2.04
CA ARG A 197 -25.33 15.57 2.60
C ARG A 197 -23.81 15.60 2.54
N ALA A 198 -23.26 16.49 1.72
CA ALA A 198 -21.86 16.84 1.83
C ALA A 198 -21.68 17.76 3.06
N GLU A 199 -21.42 17.18 4.23
CA GLU A 199 -21.03 17.94 5.42
C GLU A 199 -19.53 18.23 5.36
N GLY A 200 -19.16 19.10 4.42
CA GLY A 200 -17.81 19.61 4.22
C GLY A 200 -17.95 21.08 3.84
N GLY A 201 -17.39 21.95 4.67
CA GLY A 201 -17.58 23.39 4.62
C GLY A 201 -17.35 24.02 3.23
N SER A 202 -17.90 25.23 3.10
CA SER A 202 -17.65 26.21 2.03
C SER A 202 -16.44 25.83 1.20
N ALA A 203 -16.68 25.44 -0.07
CA ALA A 203 -15.64 25.00 -0.98
C ALA A 203 -14.39 25.87 -0.77
N PRO A 204 -13.24 25.31 -0.35
CA PRO A 204 -12.11 26.12 0.03
C PRO A 204 -11.83 27.07 -1.13
N THR A 205 -11.90 28.37 -0.86
CA THR A 205 -11.39 29.38 -1.77
C THR A 205 -9.89 29.15 -1.81
N LEU A 206 -9.46 28.32 -2.76
CA LEU A 206 -8.06 28.00 -3.00
C LEU A 206 -7.41 29.26 -3.53
N ASN A 207 -6.88 30.09 -2.63
CA ASN A 207 -5.99 31.19 -2.98
C ASN A 207 -4.65 30.58 -3.42
N VAL A 208 -4.51 30.34 -4.73
CA VAL A 208 -3.28 29.83 -5.32
C VAL A 208 -2.33 31.02 -5.53
N THR A 209 -1.45 31.25 -4.55
CA THR A 209 -0.35 32.22 -4.67
C THR A 209 0.82 31.56 -5.40
N ILE A 210 1.09 31.98 -6.64
CA ILE A 210 2.20 31.45 -7.45
C ILE A 210 3.36 32.45 -7.40
N ASN A 211 4.44 32.09 -6.71
CA ASN A 211 5.68 32.86 -6.70
C ASN A 211 6.56 32.40 -7.87
N VAL A 212 6.68 33.23 -8.90
CA VAL A 212 7.57 32.97 -10.04
C VAL A 212 8.85 33.78 -9.87
N SER A 213 9.98 33.10 -9.68
CA SER A 213 11.31 33.72 -9.69
C SER A 213 12.00 33.33 -10.99
N THR A 214 12.15 34.30 -11.90
CA THR A 214 12.89 34.12 -13.15
C THR A 214 14.06 35.12 -13.21
N PRO A 215 15.29 34.67 -13.48
CA PRO A 215 16.44 35.57 -13.68
C PRO A 215 16.36 36.41 -14.97
N ASP A 216 15.56 35.97 -15.95
CA ASP A 216 15.36 36.65 -17.24
C ASP A 216 13.91 37.11 -17.44
N VAL A 217 13.73 38.43 -17.50
CA VAL A 217 12.44 39.12 -17.72
C VAL A 217 11.93 39.01 -19.16
N GLN A 218 12.80 38.75 -20.16
CA GLN A 218 12.37 38.65 -21.56
C GLN A 218 11.78 37.27 -21.88
N GLY A 219 12.39 36.19 -21.37
CA GLY A 219 11.82 34.85 -21.44
C GLY A 219 10.46 34.74 -20.75
N PHE A 220 10.26 35.46 -19.63
CA PHE A 220 8.99 35.50 -18.91
C PHE A 220 7.85 36.13 -19.73
N ARG A 221 8.11 37.23 -20.46
CA ARG A 221 7.09 37.86 -21.33
C ARG A 221 6.61 36.92 -22.45
N ARG A 222 7.50 36.07 -22.96
CA ARG A 222 7.16 35.07 -24.00
C ARG A 222 6.36 33.88 -23.44
N SER A 223 6.61 33.48 -22.20
CA SER A 223 5.95 32.33 -21.56
C SER A 223 4.69 32.71 -20.77
N GLN A 224 4.46 34.00 -20.47
CA GLN A 224 3.28 34.48 -19.73
C GLN A 224 1.96 34.03 -20.37
N SER A 225 1.84 34.11 -21.70
CA SER A 225 0.63 33.68 -22.42
C SER A 225 0.40 32.17 -22.35
N GLN A 226 1.49 31.39 -22.32
CA GLN A 226 1.44 29.93 -22.24
C GLN A 226 1.04 29.46 -20.83
N ILE A 227 1.62 30.07 -19.80
CA ILE A 227 1.31 29.79 -18.39
C ILE A 227 -0.14 30.19 -18.09
N ALA A 228 -0.59 31.37 -18.54
CA ALA A 228 -1.97 31.80 -18.38
C ALA A 228 -2.97 30.84 -19.05
N ALA A 229 -2.66 30.38 -20.27
CA ALA A 229 -3.49 29.40 -20.97
C ALA A 229 -3.53 28.03 -20.26
N GLN A 230 -2.40 27.58 -19.70
CA GLN A 230 -2.32 26.33 -18.93
C GLN A 230 -3.09 26.43 -17.61
N MET A 231 -3.01 27.57 -16.92
CA MET A 231 -3.74 27.84 -15.68
C MET A 231 -5.24 27.88 -15.92
N GLY A 232 -5.70 28.54 -16.99
CA GLY A 232 -7.11 28.52 -17.40
C GLY A 232 -7.63 27.11 -17.67
N ARG A 233 -6.84 26.27 -18.35
CA ARG A 233 -7.17 24.84 -18.56
C ARG A 233 -7.17 24.01 -17.27
N ALA A 234 -6.35 24.35 -16.29
CA ALA A 234 -6.32 23.66 -14.99
C ALA A 234 -7.54 24.02 -14.14
N LEU A 235 -7.90 25.31 -14.08
CA LEU A 235 -9.08 25.80 -13.36
C LEU A 235 -10.38 25.27 -13.97
N ALA A 236 -10.50 25.25 -15.30
CA ALA A 236 -11.66 24.70 -16.00
C ALA A 236 -11.81 23.17 -15.85
N ARG A 237 -10.73 22.44 -15.53
CA ARG A 237 -10.80 21.02 -15.14
C ARG A 237 -11.25 20.86 -13.69
N GLY A 238 -10.73 21.69 -12.78
CA GLY A 238 -11.14 21.67 -11.37
C GLY A 238 -12.61 22.01 -11.15
N GLY A 239 -13.16 22.95 -11.93
CA GLY A 239 -14.58 23.33 -11.85
C GLY A 239 -15.57 22.28 -12.38
N ARG A 240 -15.10 21.29 -13.17
CA ARG A 240 -15.94 20.20 -13.69
C ARG A 240 -16.03 18.99 -12.75
N ASN A 241 -15.16 18.91 -11.75
CA ASN A 241 -15.10 17.82 -10.77
C ASN A 241 -15.65 18.24 -9.39
N ARG A 242 -16.55 19.24 -9.35
CA ARG A 242 -17.30 19.62 -8.15
C ARG A 242 -18.74 19.15 -8.26
#